data_AF-A0A3D3T8A8-F1
#
_entry.id   AF-A0A3D3T8A8-F1
#
_cell.length_a   1.000
_cell.length_b   1.000
_cell.length_c   1.000
_cell.angle_alpha   90.00
_cell.angle_beta   90.00
_cell.angle_gamma   90.00
#
_symmetry.space_group_name_H-M   'P 1'
#
loop_
_entity.id
_entity.type
_entity.pdbx_description
1 polymer ?
#
loop_
_entity_poly.entity_id
_entity_poly.type
_entity_poly.pdbx_seq_one_letter_code
_entity_poly.pdbx_strand_id
1 'polypeptide(L)' 'TEINVTSPTCVREIDREQPAAIGQKLMSAIDKLLKN' A
#
# COMPACT_ATOMS: atom_id res chain seq x y z
N THR A 1 20.64 0.39 -4.42
CA THR A 1 19.20 0.35 -4.74
C THR A 1 18.55 1.59 -4.19
N GLU A 2 17.74 2.29 -4.98
CA GLU A 2 16.99 3.45 -4.52
C GLU A 2 15.69 3.01 -3.82
N ILE A 3 15.26 3.74 -2.80
CA ILE A 3 14.02 3.49 -2.06
C ILE A 3 13.15 4.74 -2.15
N ASN A 4 12.00 4.65 -2.82
CA ASN A 4 11.06 5.77 -2.93
C ASN A 4 10.13 5.81 -1.70
N VAL A 5 10.31 6.82 -0.86
CA VAL A 5 9.51 7.04 0.36
C VAL A 5 8.50 8.18 0.24
N THR A 6 8.57 8.98 -0.83
CA THR A 6 7.75 10.19 -0.98
C THR A 6 6.44 9.89 -1.70
N SER A 7 6.51 9.18 -2.83
CA SER A 7 5.34 8.85 -3.66
C SER A 7 5.57 7.53 -4.39
N PRO A 8 5.56 6.39 -3.68
CA PRO A 8 5.57 5.09 -4.33
C PRO A 8 4.28 4.90 -5.16
N THR A 9 4.42 4.38 -6.38
CA THR A 9 3.32 4.23 -7.36
C THR A 9 3.10 2.75 -7.72
N CYS A 10 2.38 2.46 -8.80
CA CYS A 10 2.14 1.12 -9.36
C CYS A 10 1.14 0.21 -8.60
N VAL A 11 0.38 0.75 -7.64
CA VAL A 11 -0.59 -0.04 -6.84
C VAL A 11 -1.62 -0.76 -7.72
N ARG A 12 -2.15 -0.09 -8.76
CA ARG A 12 -3.22 -0.65 -9.60
C ARG A 12 -2.72 -1.75 -10.53
N GLU A 13 -1.51 -1.56 -11.03
CA GLU A 13 -0.81 -2.47 -11.93
C GLU A 13 -0.56 -3.79 -11.20
N ILE A 14 -0.03 -3.71 -9.97
CA ILE A 14 0.22 -4.88 -9.13
C ILE A 14 -1.09 -5.57 -8.73
N ASP A 15 -2.09 -4.82 -8.23
CA ASP A 15 -3.36 -5.40 -7.80
C ASP A 15 -4.15 -6.06 -8.96
N ARG A 16 -3.85 -5.70 -10.21
CA ARG A 16 -4.42 -6.35 -11.41
C ARG A 16 -3.76 -7.69 -11.71
N GLU A 17 -2.43 -7.76 -11.62
CA GLU A 17 -1.66 -8.96 -11.93
C GLU A 17 -1.66 -9.97 -10.78
N GLN A 18 -1.76 -9.45 -9.54
CA GLN A 18 -1.69 -10.22 -8.32
C GLN A 18 -2.79 -9.74 -7.38
N PRO A 19 -3.54 -10.64 -6.72
CA PRO A 19 -4.56 -10.26 -5.75
C PRO A 19 -3.93 -9.78 -4.42
N ALA A 20 -3.11 -8.73 -4.48
CA ALA A 20 -2.31 -8.24 -3.37
C ALA A 20 -3.08 -7.35 -2.39
N ALA A 21 -4.18 -6.73 -2.84
CA ALA A 21 -5.06 -5.86 -2.07
C ALA A 21 -4.30 -4.75 -1.31
N ILE A 22 -3.34 -4.12 -1.98
CA ILE A 22 -2.38 -3.19 -1.36
C ILE A 22 -3.10 -2.00 -0.71
N GLY A 23 -4.11 -1.43 -1.39
CA GLY A 23 -4.90 -0.32 -0.85
C GLY A 23 -5.61 -0.68 0.47
N GLN A 24 -6.20 -1.88 0.55
CA GLN A 24 -6.87 -2.35 1.76
C GLN A 24 -5.89 -2.57 2.92
N LYS A 25 -4.71 -3.13 2.62
CA LYS A 25 -3.63 -3.30 3.61
C LYS A 25 -3.16 -1.96 4.17
N LEU A 26 -2.99 -0.95 3.32
CA LEU A 26 -2.61 0.40 3.75
C LEU A 26 -3.68 1.01 4.68
N MET A 27 -4.95 0.97 4.28
CA MET A 27 -6.03 1.50 5.11
C MET A 27 -6.14 0.79 6.46
N SER A 28 -5.94 -0.53 6.48
CA SER A 28 -5.93 -1.32 7.71
C SER A 28 -4.76 -0.95 8.63
N ALA A 29 -3.59 -0.62 8.07
CA ALA A 29 -2.44 -0.17 8.84
C ALA A 29 -2.65 1.23 9.42
N ILE A 30 -3.23 2.15 8.65
CA ILE A 30 -3.60 3.48 9.10
C ILE A 30 -4.62 3.40 10.25
N ASP A 31 -5.66 2.58 10.10
CA ASP A 31 -6.68 2.40 11.14
C ASP A 31 -6.08 1.87 12.44
N LYS A 32 -5.17 0.89 12.36
CA LYS A 32 -4.42 0.38 13.51
C LYS A 32 -3.53 1.43 14.16
N LEU A 33 -2.93 2.32 13.37
CA LEU A 33 -2.07 3.39 13.88
C LEU A 33 -2.88 4.44 14.65
N LEU A 34 -4.09 4.77 14.15
CA LEU A 34 -4.93 5.83 14.68
C LEU A 34 -5.83 5.40 15.85
N LYS A 35 -6.07 4.10 16.02
CA LYS A 35 -6.91 3.55 17.12
C LYS A 35 -6.15 3.28 18.43
N ASN A 36 -4.85 3.59 18.47
CA ASN A 36 -4.03 3.50 19.69
C ASN A 36 -4.15 4.74 20.56
#